data_AF-A0A945SV02-F1
#
_entry.id   AF-A0A945SV02-F1
#
_cell.length_a   1.000
_cell.length_b   1.000
_cell.length_c   1.000
_cell.angle_alpha   90.00
_cell.angle_beta   90.00
_cell.angle_gamma   90.00
#
_symmetry.space_group_name_H-M   'P 1'
#
loop_
_entity.id
_entity.type
_entity.pdbx_description
1 polymer ?
#
loop_
_entity_poly.entity_id
_entity_poly.type
_entity_poly.pdbx_seq_one_letter_code
_entity_poly.pdbx_strand_id
1 'polypeptide(L)' 'MAEGADDLQILIAQAVAYQQESRSQEAERAYRAALELDPGHPGVLHNLGALVARRGDPRSAL' A
#
# COMPACT_ATOMS: atom_id res chain seq x y z
N MET A 1 -23.18 8.72 -5.09
CA MET A 1 -21.78 9.19 -4.92
C MET A 1 -21.13 8.28 -3.88
N ALA A 2 -20.63 7.12 -4.30
CA ALA A 2 -19.99 6.12 -3.43
C ALA A 2 -18.83 5.38 -4.12
N GLU A 3 -18.77 5.41 -5.46
CA GLU A 3 -17.80 4.66 -6.27
C GLU A 3 -16.33 4.89 -5.87
N GLY A 4 -15.93 6.12 -5.55
CA GLY A 4 -14.55 6.42 -5.15
C GLY A 4 -14.10 5.79 -3.81
N ALA A 5 -15.03 5.49 -2.90
CA ALA A 5 -14.70 4.84 -1.62
C ALA A 5 -14.57 3.32 -1.78
N ASP A 6 -15.37 2.72 -2.67
CA ASP A 6 -15.29 1.30 -3.01
C ASP A 6 -13.97 1.00 -3.76
N ASP A 7 -13.59 1.86 -4.72
CA ASP A 7 -12.31 1.76 -5.42
C ASP A 7 -11.11 1.89 -4.46
N LEU A 8 -11.18 2.80 -3.48
CA LEU A 8 -10.15 2.96 -2.45
C LEU A 8 -9.98 1.67 -1.62
N GLN A 9 -11.09 1.07 -1.17
CA GLN A 9 -11.02 -0.17 -0.40
C GLN A 9 -10.47 -1.34 -1.22
N ILE A 10 -10.82 -1.43 -2.51
CA ILE A 10 -10.29 -2.46 -3.42
C ILE A 10 -8.78 -2.31 -3.57
N LEU A 11 -8.28 -1.09 -3.79
CA LEU A 11 -6.84 -0.82 -3.93
C LEU A 11 -6.08 -1.14 -2.63
N ILE A 12 -6.65 -0.82 -1.46
CA ILE A 12 -6.07 -1.18 -0.17
C ILE A 12 -6.00 -2.70 -0.02
N ALA A 13 -7.10 -3.41 -0.32
CA ALA A 13 -7.14 -4.87 -0.21
C ALA A 13 -6.15 -5.55 -1.16
N GLN A 14 -6.03 -5.08 -2.40
CA GLN A 14 -5.03 -5.55 -3.37
C GLN A 14 -3.60 -5.31 -2.86
N ALA A 15 -3.33 -4.12 -2.31
CA ALA A 15 -2.01 -3.79 -1.79
C ALA A 15 -1.60 -4.70 -0.62
N VAL A 16 -2.54 -5.03 0.26
CA VAL A 16 -2.33 -5.98 1.35
C VAL A 16 -2.07 -7.39 0.81
N ALA A 17 -2.84 -7.84 -0.19
CA ALA A 17 -2.63 -9.14 -0.82
C ALA A 17 -1.23 -9.25 -1.46
N TYR A 18 -0.81 -8.23 -2.22
CA TYR A 18 0.54 -8.18 -2.78
C TYR A 18 1.63 -8.16 -1.70
N GLN A 19 1.37 -7.54 -0.54
CA GLN A 19 2.29 -7.61 0.59
C GLN A 19 2.48 -9.05 1.10
N GLN A 20 1.38 -9.81 1.22
CA GLN A 20 1.42 -11.21 1.65
C GLN A 20 2.17 -12.09 0.64
N GLU A 21 2.05 -11.78 -0.65
CA GLU A 21 2.76 -12.48 -1.72
C GLU A 21 4.24 -12.07 -1.86
N SER A 22 4.80 -11.24 -0.96
CA SER A 22 6.13 -10.63 -1.09
C SER A 22 6.32 -9.79 -2.38
N ARG A 23 5.22 -9.40 -3.03
CA ARG A 23 5.20 -8.57 -4.25
C ARG A 23 5.24 -7.09 -3.89
N SER A 24 6.32 -6.68 -3.23
CA SER A 24 6.44 -5.33 -2.67
C SER A 24 6.28 -4.20 -3.69
N GLN A 25 6.68 -4.40 -4.95
CA GLN A 25 6.52 -3.38 -6.00
C GLN A 25 5.06 -3.18 -6.43
N GLU A 26 4.24 -4.21 -6.33
CA GLU A 26 2.83 -4.17 -6.73
C GLU A 26 1.98 -3.67 -5.58
N ALA A 27 2.32 -4.04 -4.35
CA ALA A 27 1.78 -3.43 -3.15
C ALA A 27 2.00 -1.92 -3.13
N GLU A 28 3.22 -1.45 -3.46
CA GLU A 28 3.51 -0.01 -3.51
C GLU A 28 2.67 0.71 -4.58
N ARG A 29 2.48 0.10 -5.75
CA ARG A 29 1.64 0.67 -6.81
C ARG A 29 0.17 0.79 -6.40
N ALA A 30 -0.38 -0.26 -5.79
CA ALA A 30 -1.76 -0.26 -5.32
C ALA A 30 -1.98 0.76 -4.17
N TYR A 31 -1.03 0.88 -3.23
CA TYR A 31 -1.08 1.92 -2.20
C TYR A 31 -0.95 3.34 -2.79
N ARG A 32 -0.12 3.55 -3.82
CA ARG A 32 -0.05 4.85 -4.50
C ARG A 32 -1.36 5.22 -5.18
N ALA A 33 -1.98 4.29 -5.90
CA ALA A 33 -3.29 4.52 -6.52
C ALA A 33 -4.36 4.84 -5.45
N ALA A 34 -4.33 4.16 -4.29
CA ALA A 34 -5.19 4.48 -3.17
C ALA A 34 -4.97 5.92 -2.65
N LEU A 35 -3.73 6.40 -2.60
CA LEU A 35 -3.42 7.79 -2.24
C LEU A 35 -3.81 8.81 -3.32
N GLU A 36 -3.98 8.41 -4.59
CA GLU A 36 -4.52 9.30 -5.62
C GLU A 36 -6.01 9.56 -5.40
N LEU A 37 -6.73 8.59 -4.83
CA LEU A 37 -8.15 8.72 -4.46
C LEU A 37 -8.35 9.43 -3.12
N ASP A 38 -7.58 9.06 -2.10
CA ASP A 38 -7.56 9.70 -0.79
C ASP A 38 -6.11 9.93 -0.32
N PRO A 39 -5.52 11.09 -0.66
CA PRO A 39 -4.15 11.42 -0.26
C PRO A 39 -3.97 11.50 1.26
N GLY A 40 -5.06 11.68 2.00
CA GLY A 40 -5.07 11.82 3.45
C GLY A 40 -5.29 10.50 4.19
N HIS A 41 -5.43 9.37 3.49
CA HIS A 41 -5.87 8.13 4.11
C HIS A 41 -4.83 7.58 5.10
N PRO A 42 -5.10 7.62 6.43
CA PRO A 42 -4.09 7.25 7.42
C PRO A 42 -3.70 5.78 7.34
N GLY A 43 -4.62 4.90 6.95
CA GLY A 43 -4.35 3.47 6.80
C GLY A 43 -3.38 3.17 5.66
N VAL A 44 -3.52 3.85 4.52
CA VAL A 44 -2.63 3.66 3.36
C VAL A 44 -1.26 4.23 3.64
N LEU A 45 -1.17 5.42 4.23
CA LEU A 45 0.10 6.03 4.63
C LEU A 45 0.87 5.14 5.61
N HIS A 46 0.17 4.58 6.60
CA HIS A 46 0.76 3.64 7.54
C HIS A 46 1.27 2.37 6.84
N ASN A 47 0.45 1.76 5.99
CA ASN A 47 0.80 0.50 5.32
C ASN A 47 1.92 0.68 4.27
N LEU A 48 1.91 1.78 3.52
CA LEU A 48 2.98 2.15 2.59
C LEU A 48 4.29 2.39 3.35
N GLY A 49 4.23 3.11 4.48
CA GLY A 49 5.39 3.31 5.36
C GLY A 49 5.97 1.99 5.88
N ALA A 50 5.11 1.07 6.35
CA ALA A 50 5.51 -0.25 6.79
C ALA A 50 6.11 -1.11 5.65
N LEU A 51 5.56 -1.00 4.44
CA LEU A 51 6.10 -1.66 3.25
C LEU A 51 7.50 -1.15 2.90
N VAL A 52 7.68 0.17 2.85
CA VAL A 52 8.95 0.82 2.54
C VAL A 52 9.97 0.53 3.64
N ALA A 53 9.57 0.51 4.91
CA ALA A 53 10.46 0.12 6.00
C ALA A 53 10.95 -1.33 5.85
N ARG A 54 10.06 -2.27 5.50
CA ARG A 54 10.44 -3.68 5.23
C ARG A 54 11.33 -3.83 4.00
N ARG A 55 11.11 -3.02 2.96
CA ARG A 55 11.87 -3.07 1.69
C ARG A 55 13.21 -2.34 1.79
N GLY A 56 13.24 -1.28 2.57
CA GLY A 56 14.38 -0.44 2.91
C GLY A 56 15.06 -0.88 4.19
N ASP A 57 14.99 -2.17 4.53
CA ASP A 57 15.85 -2.80 5.52
C ASP A 57 17.05 -3.48 4.81
N PRO A 58 18.03 -2.72 4.28
CA PRO A 58 19.32 -3.28 3.93
C PRO A 58 20.15 -3.59 5.19
N ARG A 59 19.61 -3.40 6.42
CA ARG A 59 20.31 -3.74 7.67
C ARG A 59 20.15 -5.20 8.07
N SER A 60 19.36 -5.98 7.34
CA SER A 60 19.42 -7.45 7.40
C SER A 60 20.41 -8.04 6.38
N ALA A 61 21.34 -7.22 5.84
CA ALA A 61 22.48 -7.67 5.05
C ALA A 61 23.80 -7.69 5.88
N LEU A 62 23.73 -8.00 7.18
CA LEU A 62 24.89 -8.24 8.03
C LEU A 62 24.77 -9.59 8.73
#